data_AF-A0A9D4D6C3-F1
#
_entry.id   AF-A0A9D4D6C3-F1
#
_cell.length_a   1.000
_cell.length_b   1.000
_cell.length_c   1.000
_cell.angle_alpha   90.00
_cell.angle_beta   90.00
_cell.angle_gamma   90.00
#
_symmetry.space_group_name_H-M   'P 1'
#
loop_
_entity.id
_entity.type
_entity.pdbx_description
1 polymer ?
#
loop_
_entity_poly.entity_id
_entity_poly.type
_entity_poly.pdbx_seq_one_letter_code
_entity_poly.pdbx_strand_id
1 'polypeptide(L)'
;MFYFKCITDVLQFTNDNPFIDRLKIYQAYIDVWGSMLIALRQMVVMLAPDKFFGKCVFIDDEFCATRGACPIILTKTTAIPSQFAALDGVQVDGNVYVVQKVMIVTLGWLVEFYIAPLHIVEKLIKIEHQQRQKSCACTIL
;
A
#
# COMPACT_ATOMS: atom_id res chain seq x y z
N MET A 1 0.58 2.37 6.89
CA MET A 1 1.69 1.76 6.12
C MET A 1 2.18 2.78 5.10
N PHE A 2 3.45 3.19 5.13
CA PHE A 2 3.94 4.31 4.31
C PHE A 2 3.81 4.02 2.80
N TYR A 3 3.95 2.74 2.40
CA TYR A 3 3.67 2.28 1.06
C TYR A 3 2.27 2.67 0.54
N PHE A 4 1.21 2.52 1.35
CA PHE A 4 -0.15 2.83 0.89
C PHE A 4 -0.35 4.30 0.61
N LYS A 5 0.25 5.18 1.41
CA LYS A 5 0.25 6.61 1.14
C LYS A 5 0.86 6.89 -0.22
N CYS A 6 2.07 6.37 -0.46
CA CYS A 6 2.79 6.59 -1.71
C CYS A 6 2.04 6.05 -2.93
N ILE A 7 1.50 4.82 -2.87
CA ILE A 7 0.76 4.26 -4.02
C ILE A 7 -0.56 5.01 -4.25
N THR A 8 -1.24 5.49 -3.21
CA THR A 8 -2.43 6.33 -3.41
C THR A 8 -2.08 7.69 -4.02
N ASP A 9 -0.92 8.25 -3.69
CA ASP A 9 -0.42 9.49 -4.30
C ASP A 9 -0.06 9.29 -5.79
N VAL A 10 0.44 8.10 -6.14
CA VAL A 10 0.78 7.67 -7.52
C VAL A 10 -0.48 7.51 -8.37
N LEU A 11 -1.47 6.79 -7.82
CA LEU A 11 -2.73 6.50 -8.50
C LEU A 11 -3.71 7.68 -8.49
N GLN A 12 -3.36 8.76 -7.78
CA GLN A 12 -4.28 9.87 -7.48
C GLN A 12 -5.61 9.36 -6.92
N PHE A 13 -5.50 8.36 -6.03
CA PHE A 13 -6.65 7.69 -5.45
C PHE A 13 -7.32 8.61 -4.43
N THR A 14 -8.27 9.41 -4.89
CA THR A 14 -9.16 10.21 -4.06
C THR A 14 -10.32 9.33 -3.61
N ASN A 15 -10.46 9.14 -2.30
CA ASN A 15 -11.60 8.44 -1.72
C ASN A 15 -12.15 9.35 -0.62
N ASP A 16 -13.44 9.67 -0.69
CA ASP A 16 -14.11 10.53 0.30
C ASP A 16 -14.31 9.82 1.65
N ASN A 17 -13.86 8.57 1.78
CA ASN A 17 -13.95 7.82 3.01
C ASN A 17 -12.82 8.20 4.00
N PRO A 18 -13.14 8.87 5.12
CA PRO A 18 -12.14 9.32 6.09
C PRO A 18 -11.39 8.15 6.76
N PHE A 19 -11.96 6.94 6.76
CA PHE A 19 -11.25 5.76 7.25
C PHE A 19 -10.07 5.40 6.35
N ILE A 20 -10.22 5.51 5.03
CA ILE A 20 -9.16 5.21 4.06
C ILE A 20 -8.02 6.23 4.20
N ASP A 21 -8.34 7.50 4.38
CA ASP A 21 -7.34 8.53 4.62
C ASP A 21 -6.56 8.29 5.92
N ARG A 22 -7.24 7.82 6.98
CA ARG A 22 -6.58 7.43 8.23
C ARG A 22 -5.62 6.25 8.04
N LEU A 23 -5.91 5.30 7.14
CA LEU A 23 -5.01 4.18 6.82
C LEU A 23 -3.74 4.62 6.06
N LYS A 24 -3.77 5.79 5.40
CA LYS A 24 -2.58 6.42 4.79
C LYS A 24 -1.64 7.02 5.85
N ILE A 25 -2.12 7.32 7.06
CA ILE A 25 -1.31 7.88 8.14
C ILE A 25 -0.45 6.76 8.74
N TYR A 26 0.84 6.77 8.44
CA TYR A 26 1.79 5.74 8.87
C TYR A 26 1.80 5.49 10.38
N GLN A 27 1.76 6.57 11.18
CA GLN A 27 1.79 6.51 12.65
C GLN A 27 0.49 6.02 13.28
N ALA A 28 -0.64 6.05 12.57
CA ALA A 28 -1.95 5.68 13.11
C ALA A 28 -2.20 4.16 13.15
N TYR A 29 -1.21 3.35 12.78
CA TYR A 29 -1.37 1.92 12.61
C TYR A 29 -1.55 1.15 13.94
N ILE A 30 -1.02 1.69 15.04
CA ILE A 30 -1.10 1.08 16.38
C ILE A 30 -2.53 0.94 16.92
N ASP A 31 -3.48 1.72 16.40
CA ASP A 31 -4.88 1.74 16.87
C ASP A 31 -5.88 1.11 15.87
N VAL A 32 -5.41 0.26 14.95
CA VAL A 32 -6.27 -0.38 13.95
C VAL A 32 -6.95 -1.63 14.52
N TRP A 33 -8.26 -1.54 14.78
CA TRP A 33 -9.09 -2.64 15.29
C TRP A 33 -10.47 -2.68 14.60
N GLY A 34 -11.16 -3.81 14.68
CA GLY A 34 -12.54 -3.97 14.21
C GLY A 34 -12.73 -3.65 12.72
N SER A 35 -13.64 -2.73 12.39
CA SER A 35 -13.94 -2.35 11.00
C SER A 35 -12.75 -1.75 10.25
N MET A 36 -11.83 -1.07 10.95
CA MET A 36 -10.62 -0.53 10.33
C MET A 36 -9.65 -1.64 9.91
N LEU A 37 -9.60 -2.76 10.64
CA LEU A 37 -8.75 -3.90 10.29
C LEU A 37 -9.27 -4.60 9.02
N ILE A 38 -10.60 -4.68 8.85
CA ILE A 38 -11.23 -5.21 7.64
C ILE A 38 -10.93 -4.31 6.43
N ALA A 39 -11.12 -3.00 6.56
CA ALA A 39 -10.84 -2.04 5.50
C ALA A 39 -9.35 -2.07 5.10
N LEU A 40 -8.46 -2.15 6.08
CA LEU A 40 -7.04 -2.30 5.86
C LEU A 40 -6.69 -3.59 5.12
N ARG A 41 -7.31 -4.72 5.49
CA ARG A 41 -7.13 -6.00 4.78
C ARG A 41 -7.52 -5.87 3.31
N GLN A 42 -8.62 -5.19 3.03
CA GLN A 42 -9.05 -4.92 1.64
C GLN A 42 -8.03 -4.05 0.91
N MET A 43 -7.52 -2.99 1.53
CA MET A 43 -6.48 -2.15 0.93
C MET A 43 -5.19 -2.92 0.64
N VAL A 44 -4.76 -3.81 1.55
CA VAL A 44 -3.59 -4.68 1.34
C VAL A 44 -3.72 -5.50 0.07
N VAL A 45 -4.89 -6.10 -0.15
CA VAL A 45 -5.15 -6.93 -1.34
C VAL A 45 -5.31 -6.07 -2.58
N MET A 46 -6.07 -4.98 -2.48
CA MET A 46 -6.37 -4.09 -3.60
C MET A 46 -5.11 -3.40 -4.14
N LEU A 47 -4.23 -2.96 -3.24
CA LEU A 47 -3.06 -2.16 -3.55
C LEU A 47 -1.74 -2.95 -3.39
N ALA A 48 -1.77 -4.27 -3.56
CA ALA A 48 -0.56 -5.10 -3.46
C ALA A 48 0.51 -4.70 -4.52
N PRO A 49 1.81 -4.62 -4.16
CA PRO A 49 2.87 -4.14 -5.05
C PRO A 49 3.01 -4.90 -6.36
N ASP A 50 2.78 -6.21 -6.33
CA ASP A 50 2.81 -7.12 -7.49
C ASP A 50 1.88 -6.66 -8.63
N LYS A 51 0.75 -6.03 -8.29
CA LYS A 51 -0.21 -5.50 -9.28
C LYS A 51 0.34 -4.32 -10.07
N PHE A 52 1.31 -3.60 -9.52
CA PHE A 52 1.82 -2.33 -10.04
C PHE A 52 3.26 -2.39 -10.54
N PHE A 53 4.00 -3.46 -10.22
CA PHE A 53 5.37 -3.64 -10.68
C PHE A 53 5.46 -3.66 -12.20
N GLY A 54 6.44 -2.93 -12.73
CA GLY A 54 6.66 -2.77 -14.17
C GLY A 54 5.58 -1.94 -14.88
N LYS A 55 4.63 -1.36 -14.13
CA LYS A 55 3.56 -0.52 -14.68
C LYS A 55 3.66 0.91 -14.17
N CYS A 56 3.64 1.09 -12.85
CA CYS A 56 3.80 2.38 -12.19
C CYS A 56 4.68 2.31 -10.94
N VAL A 57 5.12 1.10 -10.55
CA VAL A 57 6.10 0.88 -9.49
C VAL A 57 7.30 0.16 -10.08
N PHE A 58 8.50 0.64 -9.78
CA PHE A 58 9.76 0.07 -10.26
C PHE A 58 10.72 -0.11 -9.09
N ILE A 59 11.48 -1.20 -9.11
CA ILE A 59 12.53 -1.46 -8.14
C ILE A 59 13.86 -1.10 -8.80
N ASP A 60 14.57 -0.12 -8.25
CA ASP A 60 15.88 0.32 -8.74
C ASP A 60 16.71 0.92 -7.59
N ASP A 61 17.56 0.08 -7.00
CA ASP A 61 18.38 0.46 -5.85
C ASP A 61 19.44 1.51 -6.21
N GLU A 62 20.01 1.43 -7.42
CA GLU A 62 21.05 2.34 -7.90
C GLU A 62 20.50 3.74 -8.17
N PHE A 63 19.31 3.82 -8.79
CA PHE A 63 18.64 5.08 -9.03
C PHE A 63 18.27 5.79 -7.72
N CYS A 64 17.76 5.05 -6.74
CA CYS A 64 17.49 5.56 -5.40
C CYS A 64 18.76 6.02 -4.68
N ALA A 65 19.84 5.23 -4.74
CA ALA A 65 21.12 5.57 -4.12
C ALA A 65 21.70 6.86 -4.72
N THR A 66 21.68 7.00 -6.04
CA THR A 66 22.19 8.18 -6.77
C THR A 66 21.45 9.46 -6.38
N ARG A 67 20.16 9.37 -6.06
CA ARG A 67 19.32 10.50 -5.65
C ARG A 67 19.32 10.74 -4.14
N GLY A 68 19.87 9.81 -3.35
CA GLY A 68 19.93 9.91 -1.89
C GLY A 68 18.57 9.82 -1.17
N ALA A 69 17.53 9.31 -1.84
CA ALA A 69 16.18 9.25 -1.28
C ALA A 69 15.37 8.05 -1.79
N CYS A 70 14.46 7.54 -0.95
CA CYS A 70 13.50 6.49 -1.30
C CYS A 70 12.20 6.64 -0.46
N PRO A 71 10.99 6.55 -1.05
CA PRO A 71 10.72 6.31 -2.46
C PRO A 71 10.91 7.58 -3.30
N ILE A 72 11.13 7.42 -4.60
CA ILE A 72 11.15 8.54 -5.55
C ILE A 72 9.87 8.49 -6.36
N ILE A 73 9.12 9.59 -6.40
CA ILE A 73 7.89 9.70 -7.19
C ILE A 73 8.13 10.70 -8.32
N LEU A 74 7.95 10.26 -9.56
CA LEU A 74 8.16 11.07 -10.76
C LEU A 74 6.85 11.24 -11.52
N THR A 75 6.61 12.42 -12.08
CA THR A 75 5.44 12.70 -12.93
C THR A 75 5.74 12.31 -14.38
N LYS A 76 4.76 11.69 -15.05
CA LYS A 76 4.88 11.18 -16.43
C LYS A 76 5.18 12.26 -17.46
N THR A 77 4.77 13.50 -17.21
CA THR A 77 4.94 14.63 -18.11
C THR A 77 6.34 15.23 -18.15
N THR A 78 7.25 14.90 -17.23
CA THR A 78 8.50 15.67 -17.11
C THR A 78 9.79 14.86 -16.98
N ALA A 79 9.80 13.60 -16.52
CA ALA A 79 11.08 13.06 -16.07
C ALA A 79 11.20 11.54 -15.93
N ILE A 80 10.30 10.71 -16.50
CA ILE A 80 10.49 9.26 -16.40
C ILE A 80 11.67 8.85 -17.29
N PRO A 81 12.80 8.35 -16.72
CA PRO A 81 13.89 7.85 -17.54
C PRO A 81 13.40 6.77 -18.50
N SER A 82 13.96 6.71 -19.72
CA SER A 82 13.51 5.78 -20.77
C SER A 82 13.55 4.31 -20.36
N GLN A 83 14.35 3.95 -19.35
CA GLN A 83 14.40 2.61 -18.76
C GLN A 83 13.14 2.20 -17.98
N PHE A 84 12.26 3.16 -17.63
CA PHE A 84 11.02 2.88 -16.93
C PHE A 84 9.82 3.10 -17.87
N ALA A 85 9.45 2.04 -18.60
CA ALA A 85 8.28 2.06 -19.47
C ALA A 85 6.99 1.98 -18.65
N ALA A 86 6.46 3.14 -18.24
CA ALA A 86 5.20 3.21 -17.50
C ALA A 86 4.00 2.94 -18.43
N LEU A 87 3.04 2.13 -17.99
CA LEU A 87 1.79 1.95 -18.72
C LEU A 87 0.96 3.24 -18.72
N ASP A 88 0.01 3.35 -19.66
CA ASP A 88 -0.95 4.47 -19.68
C ASP A 88 -2.01 4.36 -18.59
N GLY A 89 -2.32 3.14 -18.16
CA GLY A 89 -3.27 2.90 -17.07
C GLY A 89 -3.02 1.59 -16.33
N VAL A 90 -3.57 1.51 -15.12
CA VAL A 90 -3.58 0.30 -14.28
C VAL A 90 -4.99 0.03 -13.78
N GLN A 91 -5.39 -1.24 -13.79
CA GLN A 91 -6.70 -1.65 -13.30
C GLN A 91 -6.63 -2.00 -11.80
N VAL A 92 -7.50 -1.39 -11.01
CA VAL A 92 -7.66 -1.66 -9.57
C VAL A 92 -9.16 -1.82 -9.29
N ASP A 93 -9.54 -2.99 -8.79
CA ASP A 93 -10.92 -3.33 -8.41
C ASP A 93 -11.97 -2.99 -9.49
N GLY A 94 -11.69 -3.38 -10.73
CA GLY A 94 -12.57 -3.12 -11.88
C GLY A 94 -12.44 -1.72 -12.50
N ASN A 95 -11.84 -0.77 -11.79
CA ASN A 95 -11.66 0.60 -12.27
C ASN A 95 -10.29 0.78 -12.95
N VAL A 96 -10.23 1.58 -14.02
CA VAL A 96 -8.98 1.92 -14.71
C VAL A 96 -8.47 3.28 -14.21
N TYR A 97 -7.27 3.29 -13.66
CA TYR A 97 -6.58 4.49 -13.19
C TYR A 97 -5.51 4.89 -14.19
N VAL A 98 -5.57 6.15 -14.65
CA VAL A 98 -4.54 6.71 -15.53
C VAL A 98 -3.25 6.90 -14.73
N VAL A 99 -2.16 6.32 -15.22
CA VAL A 99 -0.85 6.45 -14.55
C VAL A 99 -0.26 7.80 -14.94
N GLN A 100 -0.35 8.77 -14.03
CA GLN A 100 0.28 10.09 -14.19
C GLN A 100 1.60 10.23 -13.44
N LYS A 101 1.88 9.31 -12.51
CA LYS A 101 3.10 9.27 -11.72
C LYS A 101 3.65 7.85 -11.69
N VAL A 102 4.94 7.72 -11.48
CA VAL A 102 5.61 6.46 -11.18
C VAL A 102 6.34 6.56 -9.85
N MET A 103 6.45 5.44 -9.17
CA MET A 103 7.20 5.30 -7.94
C MET A 103 8.38 4.35 -8.17
N ILE A 104 9.58 4.82 -7.85
CA ILE A 104 10.80 4.03 -7.83
C ILE A 104 11.19 3.80 -6.37
N VAL A 105 11.45 2.54 -6.04
CA VAL A 105 11.73 2.09 -4.67
C VAL A 105 12.94 1.18 -4.65
N THR A 106 13.55 1.06 -3.47
CA THR A 106 14.49 -0.02 -3.20
C THR A 106 13.77 -1.26 -2.69
N LEU A 107 14.41 -2.43 -2.82
CA LEU A 107 13.88 -3.65 -2.19
C LEU A 107 13.79 -3.50 -0.67
N GLY A 108 14.80 -2.89 -0.04
CA GLY A 108 14.83 -2.64 1.40
C GLY A 108 13.66 -1.76 1.87
N TRP A 109 13.31 -0.74 1.09
CA TRP A 109 12.18 0.13 1.38
C TRP A 109 10.84 -0.62 1.32
N LEU A 110 10.65 -1.52 0.35
CA LEU A 110 9.45 -2.37 0.30
C LEU A 110 9.37 -3.31 1.50
N VAL A 111 10.51 -3.87 1.93
CA VAL A 111 10.56 -4.71 3.13
C VAL A 111 10.12 -3.91 4.36
N GLU A 112 10.65 -2.71 4.54
CA GLU A 112 10.37 -1.87 5.71
C GLU A 112 8.94 -1.30 5.72
N PHE A 113 8.43 -0.84 4.57
CA PHE A 113 7.21 -0.04 4.51
C PHE A 113 5.98 -0.77 3.96
N TYR A 114 6.15 -1.97 3.43
CA TYR A 114 5.06 -2.86 3.02
C TYR A 114 5.10 -4.21 3.74
N ILE A 115 6.18 -4.98 3.63
CA ILE A 115 6.24 -6.37 4.13
C ILE A 115 6.23 -6.45 5.65
N ALA A 116 7.09 -5.71 6.34
CA ALA A 116 7.14 -5.74 7.81
C ALA A 116 5.81 -5.29 8.45
N PRO A 117 5.17 -4.19 8.00
CA PRO A 117 3.85 -3.83 8.48
C PRO A 117 2.78 -4.86 8.14
N LEU A 118 2.87 -5.52 6.97
CA LEU A 118 1.93 -6.58 6.58
C LEU A 118 1.91 -7.73 7.60
N HIS A 119 3.08 -8.17 8.07
CA HIS A 119 3.15 -9.18 9.12
C HIS A 119 2.47 -8.75 10.44
N ILE A 120 2.47 -7.45 10.74
CA ILE A 120 1.75 -6.92 11.91
C ILE A 120 0.23 -7.01 11.66
N VAL A 121 -0.24 -6.61 10.47
CA VAL A 121 -1.66 -6.75 10.06
C VAL A 121 -2.13 -8.20 10.27
N GLU A 122 -1.36 -9.16 9.76
CA GLU A 122 -1.71 -10.58 9.82
C GLU A 122 -1.78 -11.09 11.26
N LYS A 123 -0.88 -10.64 12.12
CA LYS A 123 -0.92 -10.97 13.55
C LYS A 123 -2.18 -10.41 14.22
N LEU A 124 -2.53 -9.15 13.95
CA LEU A 124 -3.74 -8.54 14.51
C LEU A 124 -5.01 -9.26 14.05
N ILE A 125 -5.09 -9.64 12.76
CA ILE A 125 -6.22 -10.41 12.22
C ILE A 125 -6.34 -11.77 12.94
N LYS A 126 -5.23 -12.47 13.15
CA LYS A 126 -5.22 -13.76 13.87
C LYS A 126 -5.71 -13.60 15.31
N ILE A 127 -5.27 -12.55 16.01
CA ILE A 127 -5.70 -12.24 17.38
C ILE A 127 -7.21 -11.97 17.43
N GLU A 128 -7.73 -11.12 16.53
CA GLU A 128 -9.16 -10.80 16.49
C GLU A 128 -10.01 -12.05 16.22
N HIS A 129 -9.59 -12.91 15.29
CA HIS A 129 -10.27 -14.19 15.04
C HIS A 129 -10.31 -15.09 16.27
N GLN A 130 -9.20 -15.22 17.00
CA GLN A 130 -9.15 -16.01 18.23
C GLN A 130 -10.04 -15.43 19.32
N GLN A 131 -10.10 -14.11 19.47
CA GLN A 131 -10.96 -13.45 20.44
C GLN A 131 -12.45 -13.67 20.11
N ARG A 132 -12.85 -13.53 18.84
CA ARG A 132 -14.23 -13.81 18.42
C ARG A 132 -14.64 -15.26 18.67
N GLN A 133 -13.76 -16.21 18.37
CA GLN A 133 -14.02 -17.64 18.65
C GLN A 133 -14.22 -17.91 20.15
N LYS A 134 -13.43 -17.28 21.02
CA LYS A 134 -13.59 -17.39 22.48
C LYS A 134 -14.88 -16.75 22.99
N SER A 135 -15.25 -15.57 22.48
CA SER A 135 -16.52 -14.92 22.86
C SER A 135 -17.74 -15.73 22.41
N CYS A 136 -17.73 -16.30 21.21
CA CYS A 136 -18.82 -17.18 20.75
C CYS A 136 -18.90 -18.48 21.56
N ALA A 137 -17.76 -19.03 22.01
CA ALA A 137 -17.74 -20.22 22.87
C ALA A 137 -18.34 -19.95 24.27
N CYS A 138 -18.22 -18.73 24.81
CA CYS A 138 -18.79 -18.37 26.12
C CYS A 138 -20.29 -18.00 26.09
N THR A 139 -20.93 -17.93 24.92
CA THR A 139 -22.37 -17.58 24.80
C THR A 139 -23.27 -18.82 24.73
N ILE A 140 -22.69 -20.03 24.75
CA ILE A 140 -23.41 -21.30 24.86
C ILE A 140 -23.19 -21.84 26.28
N LEU A 141 -23.88 -21.26 27.27
CA LEU A 141 -24.06 -21.82 28.61
C LEU A 141 -25.37 -21.28 29.21
#